data_AF-A0A238VSJ6-F1
#
_entry.id   AF-A0A238VSJ6-F1
#
_cell.length_a   1.000
_cell.length_b   1.000
_cell.length_c   1.000
_cell.angle_alpha   90.00
_cell.angle_beta   90.00
_cell.angle_gamma   90.00
#
_symmetry.space_group_name_H-M   'P 1'
#
loop_
_entity.id
_entity.type
_entity.pdbx_description
1 polymer ?
#
loop_
_entity_poly.entity_id
_entity_poly.type
_entity_poly.pdbx_seq_one_letter_code
_entity_poly.pdbx_strand_id
1 'polypeptide(L)' 'MTAPEIRAQIKDPERNGNRDLNEIQKHMAEDGLIGWSWEPGEGRTPAPGTQQVLGKLVQAWIDNGASAR' A
#
# COMPACT_ATOMS: atom_id res chain seq x y z
N MET A 1 12.55 -12.48 -4.02
CA MET A 1 12.42 -11.48 -2.95
C MET A 1 11.78 -12.13 -1.73
N THR A 2 12.36 -11.93 -0.56
CA THR A 2 11.86 -12.38 0.73
C THR A 2 10.96 -11.33 1.37
N ALA A 3 10.15 -11.68 2.37
CA ALA A 3 9.32 -10.71 3.07
C ALA A 3 10.14 -9.54 3.69
N PRO A 4 11.33 -9.76 4.31
CA PRO A 4 12.19 -8.67 4.73
C PRO A 4 12.64 -7.73 3.60
N GLU A 5 13.02 -8.27 2.44
CA GLU A 5 13.43 -7.46 1.29
C GLU A 5 12.28 -6.58 0.78
N ILE A 6 11.05 -7.10 0.76
CA ILE A 6 9.85 -6.34 0.36
C ILE A 6 9.55 -5.23 1.38
N ARG A 7 9.62 -5.52 2.68
CA ARG A 7 9.43 -4.51 3.72
C ARG A 7 10.47 -3.39 3.64
N ALA A 8 11.74 -3.76 3.46
CA ALA A 8 12.82 -2.79 3.28
C ALA A 8 12.56 -1.90 2.06
N GLN A 9 12.17 -2.49 0.93
CA GLN A 9 11.83 -1.74 -0.28
C GLN A 9 10.67 -0.77 -0.09
N ILE A 10 9.58 -1.18 0.59
CA ILE A 10 8.43 -0.31 0.82
C ILE A 10 8.80 0.89 1.71
N LYS A 11 9.70 0.68 2.68
CA LYS A 11 10.18 1.71 3.62
C LYS A 11 11.27 2.63 3.05
N ASP A 12 11.86 2.28 1.90
CA ASP A 12 13.00 2.99 1.32
C ASP A 12 12.55 4.33 0.67
N PRO A 13 12.98 5.49 1.21
CA PRO A 13 12.61 6.80 0.69
C PRO A 13 12.99 7.02 -0.78
N GLU A 14 14.08 6.41 -1.24
CA GLU A 14 14.53 6.53 -2.64
C GLU A 14 13.60 5.80 -3.61
N ARG A 15 12.77 4.88 -3.10
CA ARG A 15 11.92 3.98 -3.90
C ARG A 15 10.43 4.20 -3.66
N ASN A 16 10.04 4.85 -2.57
CA ASN A 16 8.65 5.15 -2.22
C ASN A 16 8.26 6.63 -2.46
N GLY A 17 9.17 7.41 -3.05
CA GLY A 17 8.96 8.84 -3.31
C GLY A 17 9.03 9.69 -2.05
N ASN A 18 9.97 9.38 -1.15
CA ASN A 18 10.26 10.08 0.10
C ASN A 18 9.09 10.13 1.08
N ARG A 19 8.29 9.06 1.16
CA ARG A 19 7.16 8.93 2.08
C ARG A 19 7.57 8.25 3.39
N ASP A 20 7.06 8.77 4.50
CA ASP A 20 7.01 8.03 5.77
C ASP A 20 5.87 6.98 5.78
N LEU A 21 5.76 6.21 6.87
CA LEU A 21 4.74 5.15 6.98
C LEU A 21 3.30 5.68 6.95
N ASN A 22 3.05 6.85 7.54
CA ASN A 22 1.72 7.45 7.55
C ASN A 22 1.35 7.95 6.14
N GLU A 23 2.32 8.54 5.44
CA GLU A 23 2.15 8.97 4.05
C GLU A 23 1.95 7.78 3.10
N ILE A 24 2.63 6.66 3.34
CA ILE A 24 2.38 5.39 2.63
C ILE A 24 0.95 4.92 2.90
N GLN A 25 0.51 4.92 4.17
CA GLN A 25 -0.85 4.49 4.52
C GLN A 25 -1.91 5.33 3.82
N LYS A 26 -1.76 6.65 3.87
CA LYS A 26 -2.67 7.58 3.21
C LYS A 26 -2.68 7.38 1.70
N HIS A 27 -1.50 7.26 1.09
CA HIS A 27 -1.39 7.01 -0.35
C HIS A 27 -2.14 5.72 -0.74
N MET A 28 -1.92 4.61 -0.03
CA MET A 28 -2.62 3.35 -0.30
C MET A 28 -4.13 3.44 -0.08
N ALA A 29 -4.57 4.21 0.92
CA ALA A 29 -5.98 4.32 1.31
C ALA A 29 -6.80 5.29 0.44
N GLU A 30 -6.16 6.34 -0.11
CA GLU A 30 -6.89 7.49 -0.66
C GLU A 30 -6.45 7.89 -2.08
N ASP A 31 -5.30 7.43 -2.56
CA ASP A 31 -4.81 7.83 -3.88
C ASP A 31 -5.75 7.32 -4.99
N GLY A 32 -6.17 8.22 -5.89
CA GLY A 32 -7.12 7.91 -6.96
C GLY A 32 -6.57 6.95 -8.01
N LEU A 33 -5.25 6.96 -8.27
CA LEU A 33 -4.64 6.00 -9.19
C LEU A 33 -4.63 4.59 -8.59
N ILE A 34 -4.45 4.49 -7.27
CA ILE A 34 -4.61 3.22 -6.56
C ILE A 34 -6.09 2.79 -6.59
N GLY A 35 -7.01 3.72 -6.30
CA GLY A 35 -8.46 3.50 -6.31
C GLY A 35 -9.01 2.97 -7.63
N TRP A 36 -8.39 3.34 -8.75
CA TRP A 36 -8.74 2.82 -10.07
C TRP A 36 -8.59 1.29 -10.20
N SER A 37 -7.87 0.63 -9.27
CA SER A 37 -7.80 -0.83 -9.20
C SER A 37 -9.16 -1.50 -8.97
N TRP A 38 -10.13 -0.80 -8.35
CA TRP A 38 -11.47 -1.34 -8.06
C TRP A 38 -12.55 -0.87 -9.03
N GLU A 39 -12.28 0.19 -9.79
CA GLU A 39 -13.12 0.64 -10.91
C GLU A 39 -12.27 0.77 -12.19
N PRO A 40 -11.69 -0.34 -12.67
CA PRO A 40 -10.80 -0.26 -13.81
C PRO A 40 -11.60 -0.05 -15.10
N GLY A 41 -10.92 0.49 -16.12
CA GLY A 41 -11.50 0.63 -17.46
C GLY A 41 -11.92 -0.70 -18.09
N GLU A 42 -12.68 -0.62 -19.19
CA GLU A 42 -13.29 -1.76 -19.88
C GLU A 42 -12.32 -2.93 -20.15
N GLY A 43 -12.83 -4.16 -20.00
CA GLY A 43 -12.08 -5.39 -20.24
C GLY A 43 -11.11 -5.81 -19.12
N ARG A 44 -11.01 -5.03 -18.04
CA ARG A 44 -10.17 -5.36 -16.88
C ARG A 44 -11.00 -5.93 -15.73
N THR A 45 -10.39 -6.85 -14.98
CA THR A 45 -10.99 -7.42 -13.77
C THR A 45 -10.66 -6.52 -12.57
N PRO A 46 -11.66 -6.06 -11.79
CA PRO A 46 -11.41 -5.33 -10.55
C PRO A 46 -10.56 -6.14 -9.56
N ALA A 47 -9.75 -5.43 -8.77
CA ALA A 47 -9.06 -6.03 -7.65
C ALA A 47 -10.08 -6.61 -6.63
N PRO A 48 -9.76 -7.72 -5.94
CA PRO A 48 -10.61 -8.22 -4.87
C PRO A 48 -10.66 -7.24 -3.70
N GLY A 49 -11.77 -7.28 -2.94
CA GLY A 49 -11.96 -6.40 -1.77
C GLY A 49 -12.25 -4.95 -2.15
N THR A 50 -11.76 -4.00 -1.35
CA THR A 50 -11.92 -2.55 -1.59
C THR A 50 -10.67 -1.75 -1.18
N GLN A 51 -10.53 -0.52 -1.69
CA GLN A 51 -9.44 0.37 -1.27
C GLN A 51 -9.48 0.68 0.23
N GLN A 52 -10.67 0.80 0.82
CA GLN A 52 -10.82 1.02 2.25
C GLN A 52 -10.28 -0.17 3.06
N VAL A 53 -10.47 -1.40 2.56
CA VAL A 53 -9.87 -2.60 3.18
C VAL A 53 -8.35 -2.57 3.03
N LEU A 54 -7.80 -2.18 1.86
CA LEU A 54 -6.37 -1.99 1.69
C LEU A 54 -5.80 -1.00 2.72
N GLY A 55 -6.42 0.17 2.87
CA GLY A 55 -5.99 1.18 3.84
C GLY A 55 -5.98 0.67 5.28
N LYS A 56 -6.98 -0.14 5.67
CA LYS A 56 -7.03 -0.80 6.98
C LYS A 56 -5.93 -1.85 7.15
N LEU A 57 -5.63 -2.63 6.12
CA LEU A 57 -4.57 -3.63 6.15
C LEU A 57 -3.18 -2.99 6.26
N VAL A 58 -2.95 -1.88 5.56
CA VAL A 58 -1.68 -1.13 5.67
C VAL A 58 -1.54 -0.52 7.06
N GLN A 59 -2.61 0.05 7.62
CA GLN A 59 -2.59 0.54 9.00
C GLN A 59 -2.27 -0.59 9.98
N ALA A 60 -2.95 -1.74 9.85
CA ALA A 60 -2.68 -2.90 10.71
C ALA A 60 -1.22 -3.40 10.57
N TRP A 61 -0.65 -3.37 9.38
CA TRP A 61 0.77 -3.71 9.18
C TRP A 61 1.70 -2.73 9.92
N ILE A 62 1.41 -1.43 9.86
CA ILE A 62 2.16 -0.38 10.58
C ILE A 62 2.04 -0.57 12.09
N ASP A 63 0.82 -0.80 12.60
CA ASP A 63 0.54 -1.00 14.03
C ASP A 63 1.29 -2.24 14.59
N ASN A 64 1.48 -3.26 13.76
CA ASN A 64 2.31 -4.43 14.06
C ASN A 64 3.82 -4.16 13.82
N GLY A 65 4.25 -2.90 13.90
CA GLY A 65 5.62 -2.42 13.82
C GLY A 65 6.20 -2.36 12.40
N ALA A 66 5.35 -2.34 11.36
CA ALA A 66 5.75 -2.58 9.96
C ALA A 66 6.70 -3.80 9.87
N SER A 67 6.41 -4.78 10.74
CA SER A 67 7.32 -5.76 11.39
C SER A 67 8.84 -5.52 11.20
N ALA A 68 9.43 -4.76 12.12
CA ALA A 68 10.87 -4.50 12.29
C ALA A 68 11.79 -5.75 12.19
N ARG A 69 13.09 -5.69 11.84
CA ARG A 69 13.82 -4.78 10.91
C ARG A 69 13.42 -5.09 9.46
#